data_AF-A0A6P1RGQ4-F1
#
_entry.id   AF-A0A6P1RGQ4-F1
#
_cell.length_a   1.000
_cell.length_b   1.000
_cell.length_c   1.000
_cell.angle_alpha   90.00
_cell.angle_beta   90.00
_cell.angle_gamma   90.00
#
_symmetry.space_group_name_H-M   'P 1'
#
loop_
_entity.id
_entity.type
_entity.pdbx_description
1 polymer ?
#
loop_
_entity_poly.entity_id
_entity_poly.type
_entity_poly.pdbx_seq_one_letter_code
_entity_poly.pdbx_strand_id
1 'polypeptide(L)'
;MSYGGTMALDYGSAPQWVTAFIAATAGYLAFRSIQSQRSIARRRAAFDLFLKTETDEKMLTAYDYFHDGIEAMRMAPSAESFCTSPDDQTRKHYLSIRKYLNVHELVAVGIREEVLDPEVCYSYWGDTLTNNYRDAKPVLDFLAKRDKNKYTYSDLHELNSKWAERKRQATV
;
A
#
# COMPACT_ATOMS: atom_id res chain seq x y z
N MET A 1 34.56 -60.54 -40.58
CA MET A 1 33.92 -60.17 -39.30
C MET A 1 33.88 -58.66 -39.22
N SER A 2 32.72 -58.06 -39.47
CA SER A 2 32.50 -56.63 -39.26
C SER A 2 31.10 -56.47 -38.67
N TYR A 3 31.02 -56.17 -37.39
CA TYR A 3 29.81 -55.72 -36.71
C TYR A 3 30.22 -54.60 -35.77
N GLY A 4 29.79 -53.39 -36.13
CA GLY A 4 30.09 -52.17 -35.38
C GLY A 4 29.44 -50.96 -36.02
N GLY A 5 28.17 -51.08 -36.41
CA GLY A 5 27.36 -49.93 -36.82
C GLY A 5 26.91 -49.18 -35.57
N THR A 6 27.66 -48.16 -35.17
CA THR A 6 27.18 -47.14 -34.25
C THR A 6 26.05 -46.37 -34.95
N MET A 7 24.82 -46.54 -34.48
CA MET A 7 23.71 -45.66 -34.88
C MET A 7 24.03 -44.24 -34.39
N ALA A 8 24.60 -43.43 -35.27
CA ALA A 8 24.66 -41.99 -35.09
C ALA A 8 23.21 -41.47 -35.17
N LEU A 9 22.66 -41.07 -34.02
CA LEU A 9 21.42 -40.31 -33.97
C LEU A 9 21.65 -39.00 -34.74
N ASP A 10 21.07 -38.91 -35.94
CA ASP A 10 21.02 -37.69 -36.73
C ASP A 10 20.06 -36.72 -36.03
N TYR A 11 20.61 -35.75 -35.30
CA TYR A 11 19.88 -34.62 -34.71
C TYR A 11 19.59 -33.51 -35.75
N GLY A 12 19.67 -33.84 -37.05
CA GLY A 12 19.43 -32.95 -38.17
C GLY A 12 17.99 -32.47 -38.25
N SER A 13 17.78 -31.21 -37.84
CA SER A 13 16.54 -30.43 -37.95
C SER A 13 15.33 -31.01 -37.21
N ALA A 14 15.22 -30.70 -35.91
CA ALA A 14 13.90 -30.63 -35.31
C ALA A 14 13.00 -29.77 -36.22
N PRO A 15 11.79 -30.23 -36.59
CA PRO A 15 10.93 -29.47 -37.48
C PRO A 15 10.74 -28.05 -36.94
N GLN A 16 10.78 -27.03 -37.80
CA GLN A 16 10.71 -25.62 -37.38
C GLN A 16 9.50 -25.33 -36.49
N TRP A 17 8.39 -26.06 -36.70
CA TRP A 17 7.20 -25.96 -35.87
C TRP A 17 7.41 -26.46 -34.42
N VAL A 18 8.27 -27.46 -34.20
CA VAL A 18 8.65 -27.96 -32.86
C VAL A 18 9.46 -26.91 -32.12
N THR A 19 10.46 -26.33 -32.79
CA THR A 19 11.26 -25.24 -32.21
C THR A 19 10.38 -24.02 -31.89
N ALA A 20 9.45 -23.67 -32.78
CA ALA A 20 8.49 -22.59 -32.54
C ALA A 20 7.57 -22.87 -31.34
N PHE A 21 7.09 -24.12 -31.19
CA PHE A 21 6.27 -24.52 -30.05
C PHE A 21 7.04 -24.46 -28.72
N ILE A 22 8.29 -24.93 -28.70
CA ILE A 22 9.18 -24.84 -27.53
C ILE A 22 9.44 -23.37 -27.18
N ALA A 23 9.71 -22.51 -28.18
CA ALA A 23 9.93 -21.09 -27.94
C ALA A 23 8.67 -20.40 -27.39
N ALA A 24 7.48 -20.72 -27.93
CA ALA A 24 6.22 -20.15 -27.46
C ALA A 24 5.90 -20.58 -26.01
N THR A 25 6.09 -21.86 -25.68
CA THR A 25 5.88 -22.37 -24.32
C THR A 25 6.88 -21.78 -23.33
N ALA A 26 8.16 -21.69 -23.69
CA ALA A 26 9.18 -21.03 -22.88
C ALA A 26 8.85 -19.55 -22.63
N GLY A 27 8.41 -18.83 -23.67
CA GLY A 27 7.98 -17.44 -23.56
C GLY A 27 6.77 -17.27 -22.63
N TYR A 28 5.78 -18.15 -22.74
CA TYR A 28 4.61 -18.16 -21.87
C TYR A 28 4.98 -18.42 -20.40
N LEU A 29 5.83 -19.42 -20.14
CA LEU A 29 6.30 -19.72 -18.79
C LEU A 29 7.13 -18.58 -18.20
N ALA A 30 7.99 -17.94 -19.00
CA ALA A 30 8.76 -16.79 -18.59
C ALA A 30 7.85 -15.60 -18.21
N PHE A 31 6.83 -15.33 -19.02
CA PHE A 31 5.84 -14.28 -18.73
C PHE A 31 5.09 -14.54 -17.42
N ARG A 32 4.60 -15.78 -17.22
CA ARG A 32 3.95 -16.20 -15.96
C ARG A 32 4.90 -16.07 -14.76
N SER A 33 6.17 -16.43 -14.93
CA SER A 33 7.20 -16.31 -13.89
C SER A 33 7.43 -14.85 -13.49
N ILE A 34 7.55 -13.93 -14.46
CA ILE A 34 7.73 -12.49 -14.19
C ILE A 34 6.52 -11.94 -13.41
N GLN A 35 5.30 -12.30 -13.80
CA GLN A 35 4.10 -11.88 -13.07
C GLN A 35 4.09 -12.38 -11.63
N SER A 36 4.42 -13.66 -11.41
CA SER A 36 4.51 -14.24 -10.07
C SER A 36 5.58 -13.54 -9.23
N GLN A 37 6.76 -13.27 -9.80
CA GLN A 37 7.83 -12.57 -9.11
C GLN A 37 7.43 -11.14 -8.72
N ARG A 38 6.72 -10.42 -9.59
CA ARG A 38 6.17 -9.09 -9.27
C ARG A 38 5.20 -9.16 -8.10
N SER A 39 4.26 -10.11 -8.09
CA SER A 39 3.33 -10.29 -6.97
C SER A 39 4.06 -10.60 -5.66
N ILE A 40 5.03 -11.52 -5.67
CA ILE A 40 5.84 -11.85 -4.50
C ILE A 40 6.61 -10.62 -3.99
N ALA A 41 7.23 -9.86 -4.87
CA ALA A 41 7.98 -8.65 -4.52
C ALA A 41 7.08 -7.60 -3.85
N ARG A 42 5.87 -7.37 -4.39
CA ARG A 42 4.89 -6.43 -3.81
C ARG A 42 4.42 -6.84 -2.42
N ARG A 43 4.15 -8.14 -2.22
CA ARG A 43 3.77 -8.69 -0.91
C ARG A 43 4.91 -8.54 0.10
N ARG A 44 6.14 -8.82 -0.32
CA ARG A 44 7.33 -8.62 0.51
C ARG A 44 7.49 -7.15 0.90
N ALA A 45 7.37 -6.22 -0.05
CA ALA A 45 7.44 -4.80 0.24
C ALA A 45 6.38 -4.34 1.25
N ALA A 46 5.16 -4.88 1.16
CA ALA A 46 4.11 -4.63 2.15
C ALA A 46 4.48 -5.18 3.55
N PHE A 47 4.98 -6.41 3.65
CA PHE A 47 5.44 -6.95 4.93
C PHE A 47 6.61 -6.18 5.52
N ASP A 48 7.59 -5.79 4.70
CA ASP A 48 8.74 -4.99 5.16
C ASP A 48 8.29 -3.63 5.70
N LEU A 49 7.30 -3.01 5.05
CA LEU A 49 6.68 -1.78 5.54
C LEU A 49 5.99 -1.99 6.89
N PHE A 50 5.19 -3.04 7.04
CA PHE A 50 4.47 -3.33 8.29
C PHE A 50 5.41 -3.69 9.42
N LEU A 51 6.43 -4.50 9.15
CA LEU A 51 7.46 -4.79 10.14
C LEU A 51 8.13 -3.50 10.58
N LYS A 52 8.45 -2.60 9.65
CA LYS A 52 9.03 -1.30 10.00
C LYS A 52 8.08 -0.44 10.83
N THR A 53 6.79 -0.42 10.54
CA THR A 53 5.82 0.39 11.31
C THR A 53 5.65 -0.12 12.74
N GLU A 54 5.77 -1.43 12.96
CA GLU A 54 5.63 -2.06 14.29
C GLU A 54 6.93 -2.08 15.09
N THR A 55 8.09 -2.05 14.43
CA THR A 55 9.40 -2.16 15.11
C THR A 55 10.12 -0.82 15.27
N ASP A 56 9.81 0.16 14.44
CA ASP A 56 10.46 1.47 14.50
C ASP A 56 9.84 2.32 15.62
N GLU A 57 10.66 2.65 16.62
CA GLU A 57 10.25 3.45 17.78
C GLU A 57 9.62 4.80 17.39
N LYS A 58 10.09 5.43 16.30
CA LYS A 58 9.53 6.70 15.83
C LYS A 58 8.15 6.53 15.21
N MET A 59 7.85 5.37 14.63
CA MET A 59 6.52 5.04 14.10
C MET A 59 5.55 4.74 15.22
N LEU A 60 5.96 3.98 16.23
CA LEU A 60 5.18 3.75 17.45
C LEU A 60 4.87 5.07 18.17
N THR A 61 5.89 5.89 18.39
CA THR A 61 5.70 7.22 18.99
C THR A 61 4.80 8.12 18.15
N ALA A 62 4.88 8.04 16.81
CA ALA A 62 4.00 8.80 15.93
C ALA A 62 2.53 8.32 16.00
N TYR A 63 2.31 7.03 16.24
CA TYR A 63 0.97 6.46 16.47
C TYR A 63 0.40 6.93 17.82
N ASP A 64 1.17 6.89 18.89
CA ASP A 64 0.73 7.38 20.21
C ASP A 64 0.40 8.88 20.15
N TYR A 65 1.29 9.68 19.58
CA TYR A 65 1.04 11.12 19.40
C TYR A 65 -0.10 11.45 18.44
N PHE A 66 -0.42 10.56 17.50
CA PHE A 66 -1.61 10.69 16.68
C PHE A 66 -2.86 10.60 17.55
N HIS A 67 -2.96 9.56 18.39
CA HIS A 67 -4.11 9.36 19.28
C HIS A 67 -4.23 10.45 20.35
N ASP A 68 -3.12 10.86 20.96
CA ASP A 68 -3.10 12.02 21.86
C ASP A 68 -3.61 13.28 21.15
N GLY A 69 -3.21 13.45 19.89
CA GLY A 69 -3.68 14.56 19.06
C GLY A 69 -5.17 14.48 18.74
N ILE A 70 -5.70 13.29 18.47
CA ILE A 70 -7.13 13.07 18.25
C ILE A 70 -7.94 13.40 19.51
N GLU A 71 -7.49 12.98 20.68
CA GLU A 71 -8.14 13.30 21.95
C GLU A 71 -8.10 14.82 22.23
N ALA A 72 -6.94 15.45 22.04
CA ALA A 72 -6.83 16.91 22.16
C ALA A 72 -7.76 17.65 21.19
N MET A 73 -7.91 17.16 19.96
CA MET A 73 -8.85 17.71 18.99
C MET A 73 -10.31 17.57 19.43
N ARG A 74 -10.69 16.42 20.01
CA ARG A 74 -12.05 16.17 20.52
C ARG A 74 -12.42 17.09 21.68
N MET A 75 -11.44 17.48 22.50
CA MET A 75 -11.61 18.41 23.61
C MET A 75 -11.60 19.88 23.19
N ALA A 76 -11.17 20.19 21.97
CA ALA A 76 -11.17 21.55 21.46
C ALA A 76 -12.60 22.05 21.14
N PRO A 77 -12.88 23.36 21.26
CA PRO A 77 -14.21 23.92 20.96
C PRO A 77 -14.68 23.64 19.52
N SER A 78 -13.73 23.56 18.58
CA SER A 78 -13.98 23.22 17.18
C SER A 78 -12.70 22.71 16.49
N ALA A 79 -12.87 21.96 15.41
CA ALA A 79 -11.76 21.52 14.56
C ALA A 79 -10.97 22.71 13.96
N GLU A 80 -11.65 23.80 13.62
CA GLU A 80 -11.00 25.01 13.12
C GLU A 80 -10.11 25.63 14.20
N SER A 81 -10.64 25.85 15.41
CA SER A 81 -9.85 26.37 16.53
C SER A 81 -8.65 25.49 16.87
N PHE A 82 -8.77 24.18 16.75
CA PHE A 82 -7.67 23.24 16.94
C PHE A 82 -6.60 23.40 15.85
N CYS A 83 -7.02 23.43 14.57
CA CYS A 83 -6.10 23.49 13.43
C CYS A 83 -5.38 24.84 13.28
N THR A 84 -5.97 25.93 13.78
CA THR A 84 -5.40 27.29 13.70
C THR A 84 -4.88 27.81 15.04
N SER A 85 -4.86 26.98 16.09
CA SER A 85 -4.44 27.41 17.42
C SER A 85 -3.00 27.96 17.40
N PRO A 86 -2.76 29.14 18.02
CA PRO A 86 -1.42 29.68 18.20
C PRO A 86 -0.67 29.03 19.38
N ASP A 87 -1.37 28.27 20.23
CA ASP A 87 -0.77 27.54 21.35
C ASP A 87 0.16 26.43 20.86
N ASP A 88 1.38 26.37 21.40
CA ASP A 88 2.44 25.47 20.95
C ASP A 88 2.08 23.99 21.17
N GLN A 89 1.39 23.67 22.28
CA GLN A 89 0.98 22.30 22.58
C GLN A 89 -0.11 21.82 21.60
N THR A 90 -1.15 22.63 21.41
CA THR A 90 -2.22 22.34 20.43
C THR A 90 -1.64 22.21 19.03
N ARG A 91 -0.69 23.07 18.68
CA ARG A 91 -0.01 23.03 17.37
C ARG A 91 0.76 21.74 17.18
N LYS A 92 1.43 21.23 18.22
CA LYS A 92 2.13 19.93 18.19
C LYS A 92 1.14 18.79 17.97
N HIS A 93 0.03 18.74 18.68
CA HIS A 93 -1.02 17.73 18.49
C HIS A 93 -1.55 17.69 17.05
N TYR A 94 -1.86 18.85 16.48
CA TYR A 94 -2.29 18.93 15.08
C TYR A 94 -1.21 18.45 14.10
N LEU A 95 0.08 18.77 14.34
CA LEU A 95 1.18 18.27 13.52
C LEU A 95 1.37 16.77 13.64
N SER A 96 1.17 16.20 14.83
CA SER A 96 1.23 14.77 15.07
C SER A 96 0.14 14.02 14.28
N ILE A 97 -1.09 14.54 14.26
CA ILE A 97 -2.17 13.98 13.43
C ILE A 97 -1.73 13.93 11.97
N ARG A 98 -1.24 15.06 11.43
CA ARG A 98 -0.81 15.14 10.03
C ARG A 98 0.39 14.25 9.72
N LYS A 99 1.33 14.13 10.64
CA LYS A 99 2.51 13.27 10.48
C LYS A 99 2.09 11.82 10.29
N TYR A 100 1.13 11.33 11.06
CA TYR A 100 0.65 9.96 10.93
C TYR A 100 -0.28 9.78 9.73
N LEU A 101 -1.10 10.78 9.37
CA LEU A 101 -1.86 10.77 8.11
C LEU A 101 -0.95 10.67 6.87
N ASN A 102 0.25 11.28 6.90
CA ASN A 102 1.22 11.11 5.82
C ASN A 102 1.68 9.66 5.65
N VAL A 103 1.70 8.85 6.73
CA VAL A 103 2.02 7.42 6.63
C VAL A 103 0.90 6.68 5.89
N HIS A 104 -0.36 6.96 6.23
CA HIS A 104 -1.51 6.39 5.54
C HIS A 104 -1.57 6.80 4.06
N GLU A 105 -1.25 8.06 3.75
CA GLU A 105 -1.11 8.53 2.36
C GLU A 105 0.00 7.80 1.62
N LEU A 106 1.16 7.60 2.26
CA LEU A 106 2.27 6.86 1.65
C LEU A 106 1.87 5.43 1.30
N VAL A 107 1.03 4.78 2.12
CA VAL A 107 0.47 3.47 1.80
C VAL A 107 -0.48 3.54 0.62
N ALA A 108 -1.36 4.53 0.58
CA ALA A 108 -2.27 4.72 -0.53
C ALA A 108 -1.52 4.93 -1.86
N VAL A 109 -0.49 5.79 -1.85
CA VAL A 109 0.42 5.97 -2.99
C VAL A 109 1.14 4.67 -3.34
N GLY A 110 1.69 3.95 -2.35
CA GLY A 110 2.38 2.68 -2.58
C GLY A 110 1.49 1.61 -3.23
N ILE A 111 0.19 1.58 -2.90
CA ILE A 111 -0.79 0.71 -3.56
C ILE A 111 -1.06 1.17 -5.00
N ARG A 112 -1.29 2.48 -5.20
CA ARG A 112 -1.58 3.06 -6.53
C ARG A 112 -0.42 2.83 -7.51
N GLU A 113 0.81 3.02 -7.06
CA GLU A 113 2.03 2.81 -7.87
C GLU A 113 2.42 1.33 -8.03
N GLU A 114 1.54 0.40 -7.64
CA GLU A 114 1.78 -1.05 -7.70
C GLU A 114 3.04 -1.52 -6.95
N VAL A 115 3.52 -0.76 -5.97
CA VAL A 115 4.66 -1.13 -5.11
C VAL A 115 4.20 -2.06 -3.99
N LEU A 116 3.03 -1.78 -3.43
CA LEU A 116 2.42 -2.56 -2.35
C LEU A 116 1.31 -3.45 -2.89
N ASP A 117 1.16 -4.64 -2.32
CA ASP A 117 0.05 -5.55 -2.64
C ASP A 117 -1.22 -5.08 -1.89
N PRO A 118 -2.31 -4.71 -2.60
CA PRO A 118 -3.51 -4.14 -1.99
C PRO A 118 -4.23 -5.12 -1.06
N GLU A 119 -4.16 -6.42 -1.32
CA GLU A 119 -4.84 -7.45 -0.52
C GLU A 119 -4.11 -7.66 0.80
N VAL A 120 -2.77 -7.71 0.75
CA VAL A 120 -1.95 -7.75 1.96
C VAL A 120 -2.15 -6.49 2.80
N CYS A 121 -2.17 -5.31 2.15
CA CYS A 121 -2.39 -4.06 2.88
C CYS A 121 -3.77 -3.94 3.51
N TYR A 122 -4.83 -4.33 2.79
CA TYR A 122 -6.18 -4.33 3.34
C TYR A 122 -6.32 -5.32 4.51
N SER A 123 -5.73 -6.52 4.38
CA SER A 123 -5.82 -7.55 5.42
C SER A 123 -5.18 -7.11 6.74
N TYR A 124 -4.10 -6.34 6.67
CA TYR A 124 -3.39 -5.88 7.86
C TYR A 124 -3.92 -4.55 8.41
N TRP A 125 -4.20 -3.57 7.55
CA TRP A 125 -4.54 -2.19 7.95
C TRP A 125 -5.94 -1.73 7.57
N GLY A 126 -6.78 -2.60 7.01
CA GLY A 126 -8.14 -2.25 6.61
C GLY A 126 -8.93 -1.57 7.74
N ASP A 127 -8.88 -2.11 8.95
CA ASP A 127 -9.49 -1.52 10.16
C ASP A 127 -8.80 -0.24 10.60
N THR A 128 -7.52 -0.33 10.93
CA THR A 128 -6.72 0.78 11.45
C THR A 128 -6.79 2.02 10.56
N LEU A 129 -6.58 1.88 9.25
CA LEU A 129 -6.57 3.02 8.33
C LEU A 129 -7.95 3.69 8.25
N THR A 130 -9.02 2.91 8.07
CA THR A 130 -10.38 3.51 7.94
C THR A 130 -10.86 4.15 9.25
N ASN A 131 -10.53 3.57 10.40
CA ASN A 131 -10.86 4.14 11.71
C ASN A 131 -10.08 5.42 11.97
N ASN A 132 -8.76 5.40 11.74
CA ASN A 132 -7.93 6.59 11.91
C ASN A 132 -8.31 7.70 10.92
N TYR A 133 -8.68 7.34 9.69
CA TYR A 133 -9.23 8.29 8.73
C TYR A 133 -10.52 8.93 9.25
N ARG A 134 -11.46 8.12 9.77
CA ARG A 134 -12.73 8.62 10.33
C ARG A 134 -12.47 9.55 11.50
N ASP A 135 -11.56 9.18 12.40
CA ASP A 135 -11.25 9.95 13.60
C ASP A 135 -10.56 11.27 13.25
N ALA A 136 -9.69 11.27 12.24
CA ALA A 136 -9.01 12.47 11.73
C ALA A 136 -9.83 13.27 10.71
N LYS A 137 -11.06 12.86 10.39
CA LYS A 137 -11.92 13.51 9.38
C LYS A 137 -12.06 15.03 9.59
N PRO A 138 -12.22 15.56 10.82
CA PRO A 138 -12.32 17.01 11.02
C PRO A 138 -11.07 17.79 10.55
N VAL A 139 -9.86 17.21 10.71
CA VAL A 139 -8.61 17.79 10.20
C VAL A 139 -8.57 17.72 8.67
N LEU A 140 -8.96 16.58 8.10
CA LEU A 140 -8.99 16.38 6.65
C LEU A 140 -9.97 17.37 5.98
N ASP A 141 -11.17 17.52 6.54
CA ASP A 141 -12.19 18.46 6.06
C ASP A 141 -11.70 19.91 6.17
N PHE A 142 -10.99 20.26 7.25
CA PHE A 142 -10.37 21.57 7.39
C PHE A 142 -9.31 21.84 6.31
N LEU A 143 -8.46 20.85 6.02
CA LEU A 143 -7.42 20.97 5.00
C LEU A 143 -8.01 21.10 3.59
N ALA A 144 -9.05 20.33 3.27
CA ALA A 144 -9.72 20.36 1.97
C ALA A 144 -10.36 21.72 1.64
N LYS A 145 -10.75 22.52 2.66
CA LYS A 145 -11.29 23.88 2.49
C LYS A 145 -10.23 24.92 2.11
N ARG A 146 -8.93 24.61 2.22
CA ARG A 146 -7.85 25.55 1.92
C ARG A 146 -7.37 25.32 0.49
N ASP A 147 -7.41 26.35 -0.35
CA ASP A 147 -7.06 26.24 -1.78
C ASP A 147 -5.69 25.59 -2.04
N LYS A 148 -4.67 25.91 -1.23
CA LYS A 148 -3.33 25.33 -1.37
C LYS A 148 -3.25 23.83 -1.03
N ASN A 149 -4.19 23.32 -0.25
CA ASN A 149 -4.17 21.96 0.30
C ASN A 149 -5.33 21.10 -0.20
N LYS A 150 -6.06 21.54 -1.23
CA LYS A 150 -7.25 20.85 -1.76
C LYS A 150 -7.00 19.38 -2.11
N TYR A 151 -5.79 19.06 -2.58
CA TYR A 151 -5.38 17.72 -2.99
C TYR A 151 -4.48 17.02 -1.97
N THR A 152 -4.29 17.60 -0.78
CA THR A 152 -3.56 16.91 0.28
C THR A 152 -4.37 15.69 0.70
N TYR A 153 -3.73 14.52 0.73
CA TYR A 153 -4.35 13.23 1.09
C TYR A 153 -5.34 12.67 0.08
N SER A 154 -5.25 13.04 -1.21
CA SER A 154 -6.17 12.55 -2.24
C SER A 154 -6.15 11.04 -2.38
N ASP A 155 -4.99 10.41 -2.28
CA ASP A 155 -4.87 8.96 -2.41
C ASP A 155 -5.48 8.25 -1.21
N LEU A 156 -5.28 8.78 -0.01
CA LEU A 156 -5.91 8.30 1.21
C LEU A 156 -7.44 8.44 1.15
N HIS A 157 -7.97 9.54 0.62
CA HIS A 157 -9.41 9.72 0.41
C HIS A 157 -9.99 8.63 -0.50
N GLU A 158 -9.32 8.35 -1.62
CA GLU A 158 -9.73 7.30 -2.56
C GLU A 158 -9.63 5.92 -1.93
N LEU A 159 -8.51 5.62 -1.26
CA LEU A 159 -8.26 4.34 -0.61
C LEU A 159 -9.29 4.06 0.47
N ASN A 160 -9.53 5.02 1.37
CA ASN A 160 -10.53 4.87 2.42
C ASN A 160 -11.93 4.63 1.85
N SER A 161 -12.29 5.30 0.74
CA SER A 161 -13.58 5.09 0.09
C SER A 161 -13.72 3.66 -0.43
N LYS A 162 -12.69 3.11 -1.09
CA LYS A 162 -12.65 1.72 -1.56
C LYS A 162 -12.72 0.73 -0.40
N TRP A 163 -11.96 0.96 0.65
CA TRP A 163 -11.87 0.04 1.81
C TRP A 163 -13.13 0.08 2.66
N ALA A 164 -13.74 1.26 2.86
CA ALA A 164 -15.02 1.37 3.55
C ALA A 164 -16.14 0.64 2.80
N GLU A 165 -16.17 0.74 1.46
CA GLU A 165 -17.13 -0.02 0.66
C GLU A 165 -16.93 -1.53 0.78
N ARG A 166 -15.68 -1.99 0.68
CA ARG A 166 -15.34 -3.40 0.86
C ARG A 166 -15.81 -3.94 2.21
N LYS A 167 -15.68 -3.16 3.29
CA LYS A 167 -16.18 -3.55 4.62
C LYS A 167 -17.69 -3.63 4.69
N ARG A 168 -18.40 -2.68 4.08
CA ARG A 168 -19.86 -2.71 4.03
C ARG A 168 -20.34 -4.00 3.37
N GLN A 169 -19.72 -4.39 2.26
CA GLN A 169 -20.07 -5.62 1.55
C GLN A 169 -19.74 -6.89 2.34
N ALA A 170 -18.70 -6.88 3.17
CA ALA A 170 -18.32 -8.03 3.99
C ALA A 170 -19.19 -8.22 5.26
N THR A 171 -19.94 -7.19 5.66
CA THR A 171 -20.80 -7.22 6.87
C THR A 171 -22.27 -7.53 6.56
N VAL A 172 -22.64 -7.52 5.28
CA VAL A 172 -23.99 -7.88 4.76
C VAL A 172 -24.01 -9.37 4.43
#